data_AF-A0A7S2MPA5-F1
#
_entry.id   AF-A0A7S2MPA5-F1
#
_cell.length_a   1.000
_cell.length_b   1.000
_cell.length_c   1.000
_cell.angle_alpha   90.00
_cell.angle_beta   90.00
_cell.angle_gamma   90.00
#
_symmetry.space_group_name_H-M   'P 1'
#
loop_
_entity.id
_entity.type
_entity.pdbx_description
1 polymer ?
#
loop_
_entity_poly.entity_id
_entity_poly.type
_entity_poly.pdbx_seq_one_letter_code
_entity_poly.pdbx_strand_id
1 'polypeptide(L)'
;DSGYSHNQAMIVNGESGAGKTFSSTLMVKYLCHVADGDDSGLAERIKNSIPLLEAAGNSRTAMNDNSSRFGKFLMIHYDHEGSMQGAQIEDFMLEKSRVTSVDGVERNFHIFFQMIAGLESPERELCQLSEPQDFHYLNTGSLNIPNVDDNEEWLTTLDSAANLDFDEVEMGPLINTFAG
;
A
#
# COMPACT_ATOMS: atom_id res chain seq x y z
N ASP A 1 19.75 -35.49 -9.68
CA ASP A 1 18.30 -35.26 -9.80
C ASP A 1 18.01 -33.99 -10.57
N SER A 2 17.52 -34.11 -11.79
CA SER A 2 17.04 -33.00 -12.62
C SER A 2 15.58 -32.68 -12.27
N GLY A 3 15.35 -32.15 -11.05
CA GLY A 3 14.02 -31.87 -10.53
C GLY A 3 13.54 -30.48 -10.94
N TYR A 4 12.89 -30.38 -12.10
CA TYR A 4 11.96 -29.31 -12.52
C TYR A 4 12.24 -27.87 -12.03
N SER A 5 13.06 -27.11 -12.77
CA SER A 5 13.23 -25.66 -12.61
C SER A 5 12.05 -24.87 -13.19
N HIS A 6 10.83 -25.06 -12.67
CA HIS A 6 9.64 -24.36 -13.17
C HIS A 6 9.17 -23.32 -12.16
N ASN A 7 8.83 -22.14 -12.65
CA ASN A 7 8.24 -21.08 -11.83
C ASN A 7 6.96 -21.60 -11.15
N GLN A 8 6.85 -21.37 -9.85
CA GLN A 8 5.68 -21.73 -9.04
C GLN A 8 4.83 -20.48 -8.79
N ALA A 9 3.53 -20.66 -8.64
CA ALA A 9 2.61 -19.58 -8.31
C ALA A 9 1.68 -20.00 -7.16
N MET A 10 1.48 -19.10 -6.20
CA MET A 10 0.51 -19.25 -5.12
C MET A 10 -0.53 -18.16 -5.24
N ILE A 11 -1.81 -18.54 -5.14
CA ILE A 11 -2.93 -17.61 -5.31
C ILE A 11 -3.68 -17.54 -3.98
N VAL A 12 -3.70 -16.35 -3.38
CA VAL A 12 -4.43 -16.07 -2.14
C VAL A 12 -5.74 -15.37 -2.47
N ASN A 13 -6.84 -16.13 -2.48
CA ASN A 13 -8.17 -15.63 -2.80
C ASN A 13 -9.07 -15.58 -1.56
N GLY A 14 -10.05 -14.68 -1.58
CA GLY A 14 -11.03 -14.52 -0.51
C GLY A 14 -11.75 -13.18 -0.60
N GLU A 15 -12.87 -13.06 0.09
CA GLU A 15 -13.64 -11.82 0.19
C GLU A 15 -12.84 -10.71 0.89
N SER A 16 -13.35 -9.47 0.82
CA SER A 16 -12.76 -8.34 1.53
C SER A 16 -12.74 -8.62 3.04
N GLY A 17 -11.62 -8.36 3.70
CA GLY A 17 -11.44 -8.68 5.13
C GLY A 17 -11.08 -10.15 5.46
N ALA A 18 -11.01 -11.05 4.48
CA ALA A 18 -10.70 -12.48 4.72
C ALA A 18 -9.24 -12.78 5.16
N GLY A 19 -8.41 -11.76 5.41
CA GLY A 19 -7.02 -11.96 5.85
C GLY A 19 -6.01 -12.28 4.74
N LYS A 20 -6.30 -11.91 3.48
CA LYS A 20 -5.42 -12.17 2.32
C LYS A 20 -4.01 -11.58 2.52
N THR A 21 -3.90 -10.30 2.84
CA THR A 21 -2.62 -9.61 3.05
C THR A 21 -1.80 -10.28 4.15
N PHE A 22 -2.41 -10.53 5.31
CA PHE A 22 -1.76 -11.21 6.43
C PHE A 22 -1.24 -12.60 6.04
N SER A 23 -2.05 -13.37 5.32
CA SER A 23 -1.68 -14.72 4.84
C SER A 23 -0.49 -14.66 3.87
N SER A 24 -0.49 -13.71 2.94
CA SER A 24 0.63 -13.48 2.02
C SER A 24 1.91 -13.11 2.78
N THR A 25 1.84 -12.23 3.78
CA THR A 25 3.01 -11.88 4.61
C THR A 25 3.58 -13.08 5.36
N LEU A 26 2.74 -13.93 5.94
CA LEU A 26 3.20 -15.16 6.62
C LEU A 26 3.87 -16.14 5.66
N MET A 27 3.31 -16.29 4.46
CA MET A 27 3.85 -17.14 3.41
C MET A 27 5.25 -16.69 2.99
N VAL A 28 5.44 -15.38 2.79
CA VAL A 28 6.75 -14.79 2.50
C VAL A 28 7.74 -15.04 3.63
N LYS A 29 7.35 -14.79 4.89
CA LYS A 29 8.20 -15.07 6.06
C LYS A 29 8.68 -16.51 6.09
N TYR A 30 7.78 -17.46 5.86
CA TYR A 30 8.12 -18.88 5.81
C TYR A 30 9.11 -19.19 4.67
N LEU A 31 8.87 -18.64 3.48
CA LEU A 31 9.76 -18.84 2.33
C LEU A 31 11.16 -18.25 2.57
N CYS A 32 11.24 -17.05 3.14
CA CYS A 32 12.51 -16.43 3.55
C CYS A 32 13.25 -17.29 4.59
N HIS A 33 12.53 -17.82 5.58
CA HIS A 33 13.12 -18.66 6.61
C HIS A 33 13.71 -19.97 6.05
N VAL A 34 12.99 -20.63 5.14
CA VAL A 34 13.43 -21.90 4.54
C VAL A 34 14.64 -21.72 3.61
N ALA A 35 14.72 -20.60 2.89
CA ALA A 35 15.78 -20.35 1.92
C ALA A 35 17.11 -19.91 2.57
N ASP A 36 17.09 -18.91 3.45
CA ASP A 36 18.32 -18.24 3.92
C ASP A 36 18.37 -18.05 5.45
N GLY A 37 17.48 -18.70 6.22
CA GLY A 37 17.59 -18.69 7.68
C GLY A 37 17.24 -17.37 8.36
N ASP A 38 16.19 -16.67 7.88
CA ASP A 38 15.60 -15.44 8.44
C ASP A 38 16.42 -14.15 8.28
N ASP A 39 17.61 -14.20 7.65
CA ASP A 39 18.57 -13.08 7.63
C ASP A 39 18.44 -12.14 6.41
N SER A 40 17.49 -12.38 5.50
CA SER A 40 17.37 -11.59 4.25
C SER A 40 16.72 -10.21 4.43
N GLY A 41 16.03 -9.96 5.54
CA GLY A 41 15.25 -8.73 5.77
C GLY A 41 14.07 -8.52 4.80
N LEU A 42 13.90 -9.39 3.79
CA LEU A 42 12.93 -9.22 2.72
C LEU A 42 11.49 -9.20 3.26
N ALA A 43 11.17 -10.12 4.16
CA ALA A 43 9.83 -10.19 4.73
C ALA A 43 9.47 -8.92 5.50
N GLU A 44 10.46 -8.28 6.14
CA GLU A 44 10.25 -7.00 6.82
C GLU A 44 10.10 -5.86 5.81
N ARG A 45 10.88 -5.81 4.72
CA ARG A 45 10.67 -4.84 3.63
C ARG A 45 9.28 -4.98 3.00
N ILE A 46 8.83 -6.21 2.74
CA ILE A 46 7.48 -6.46 2.21
C ILE A 46 6.42 -5.98 3.20
N LYS A 47 6.59 -6.27 4.50
CA LYS A 47 5.69 -5.77 5.54
C LYS A 47 5.68 -4.24 5.59
N ASN A 48 6.84 -3.61 5.51
CA ASN A 48 6.98 -2.15 5.50
C ASN A 48 6.40 -1.52 4.23
N SER A 49 6.24 -2.25 3.12
CA SER A 49 5.52 -1.74 1.93
C SER A 49 4.01 -1.69 2.07
N ILE A 50 3.44 -2.40 3.05
CA ILE A 50 1.98 -2.53 3.16
C ILE A 50 1.33 -1.17 3.44
N PRO A 51 1.72 -0.38 4.46
CA PRO A 51 1.05 0.89 4.74
C PRO A 51 1.07 1.85 3.55
N LEU A 52 2.23 2.02 2.90
CA LEU A 52 2.35 2.87 1.70
C LEU A 52 1.43 2.41 0.56
N LEU A 53 1.39 1.10 0.28
CA LEU A 53 0.52 0.53 -0.76
C LEU A 53 -0.97 0.63 -0.40
N GLU A 54 -1.32 0.49 0.89
CA GLU A 54 -2.70 0.63 1.35
C GLU A 54 -3.16 2.08 1.34
N ALA A 55 -2.31 3.03 1.75
CA ALA A 55 -2.59 4.45 1.63
C ALA A 55 -2.92 4.83 0.17
N ALA A 56 -2.05 4.43 -0.77
CA ALA A 56 -2.17 4.81 -2.17
C ALA A 56 -3.26 4.04 -2.95
N GLY A 57 -3.58 2.80 -2.56
CA GLY A 57 -4.40 1.90 -3.37
C GLY A 57 -5.61 1.29 -2.68
N ASN A 58 -5.80 1.51 -1.39
CA ASN A 58 -7.01 1.09 -0.67
C ASN A 58 -7.97 2.26 -0.44
N SER A 59 -9.24 1.90 -0.29
CA SER A 59 -10.30 2.85 0.03
C SER A 59 -11.36 2.21 0.92
N ARG A 60 -12.16 3.07 1.57
CA ARG A 60 -13.39 2.62 2.23
C ARG A 60 -14.47 2.33 1.19
N THR A 61 -15.07 1.17 1.34
CA THR A 61 -16.26 0.71 0.61
C THR A 61 -17.42 0.53 1.58
N ALA A 62 -18.62 0.20 1.07
CA ALA A 62 -19.77 -0.10 1.93
C ALA A 62 -19.54 -1.29 2.90
N MET A 63 -18.64 -2.22 2.55
CA MET A 63 -18.45 -3.50 3.25
C MET A 63 -17.10 -3.63 3.96
N ASN A 64 -16.11 -2.83 3.58
CA ASN A 64 -14.76 -2.85 4.16
C ASN A 64 -14.17 -1.45 4.13
N ASP A 65 -13.74 -0.96 5.28
CA ASP A 65 -13.14 0.35 5.47
C ASP A 65 -11.73 0.47 4.86
N ASN A 66 -11.04 -0.66 4.62
CA ASN A 66 -9.70 -0.71 4.04
C ASN A 66 -9.65 -1.76 2.89
N SER A 67 -10.40 -1.50 1.81
CA SER A 67 -10.51 -2.43 0.68
C SER A 67 -9.47 -2.10 -0.39
N SER A 68 -8.61 -3.07 -0.74
CA SER A 68 -7.71 -2.92 -1.89
C SER A 68 -8.49 -2.79 -3.20
N ARG A 69 -8.13 -1.78 -3.99
CA ARG A 69 -8.73 -1.48 -5.31
C ARG A 69 -7.74 -1.73 -6.45
N PHE A 70 -6.80 -2.62 -6.22
CA PHE A 70 -5.78 -3.09 -7.14
C PHE A 70 -5.42 -4.53 -6.80
N GLY A 71 -4.91 -5.27 -7.79
CA GLY A 71 -4.27 -6.55 -7.58
C GLY A 71 -2.77 -6.37 -7.29
N LYS A 72 -2.23 -7.23 -6.43
CA LYS A 72 -0.80 -7.29 -6.09
C LYS A 72 -0.23 -8.62 -6.56
N PHE A 73 0.89 -8.59 -7.28
CA PHE A 73 1.64 -9.77 -7.68
C PHE A 73 3.05 -9.70 -7.11
N LEU A 74 3.35 -10.57 -6.13
CA LEU A 74 4.67 -10.67 -5.52
C LEU A 74 5.45 -11.81 -6.17
N MET A 75 6.56 -11.48 -6.81
CA MET A 75 7.54 -12.42 -7.32
C MET A 75 8.71 -12.51 -6.36
N ILE A 76 9.14 -13.73 -6.02
CA ILE A 76 10.34 -13.98 -5.23
C ILE A 76 11.31 -14.76 -6.12
N HIS A 77 12.54 -14.30 -6.21
CA HIS A 77 13.57 -14.86 -7.06
C HIS A 77 14.54 -15.69 -6.23
N TYR A 78 14.83 -16.90 -6.70
CA TYR A 78 15.82 -17.79 -6.12
C TYR A 78 16.89 -18.10 -7.17
N ASP A 79 18.11 -18.37 -6.71
CA ASP A 79 19.13 -18.93 -7.58
C ASP A 79 18.96 -20.45 -7.75
N HIS A 80 19.91 -21.06 -8.46
CA HIS A 80 19.93 -22.49 -8.73
C HIS A 80 20.30 -23.35 -7.50
N GLU A 81 20.85 -22.75 -6.45
CA GLU A 81 21.17 -23.40 -5.18
C GLU A 81 20.00 -23.30 -4.19
N GLY A 82 18.96 -22.51 -4.51
CA GLY A 82 17.77 -22.31 -3.70
C GLY A 82 17.85 -21.11 -2.75
N SER A 83 18.89 -20.29 -2.87
CA SER A 83 19.06 -19.06 -2.08
C SER A 83 18.27 -17.91 -2.68
N MET A 84 17.64 -17.10 -1.83
CA MET A 84 16.81 -15.97 -2.26
C MET A 84 17.67 -14.82 -2.78
N GLN A 85 17.40 -14.38 -4.00
CA GLN A 85 18.10 -13.27 -4.65
C GLN A 85 17.36 -11.94 -4.49
N GLY A 86 16.04 -11.98 -4.25
CA GLY A 86 15.25 -10.77 -4.04
C GLY A 86 13.76 -10.98 -4.35
N ALA A 87 13.01 -9.88 -4.39
CA ALA A 87 11.60 -9.91 -4.76
C ALA A 87 11.18 -8.64 -5.51
N GLN A 88 10.06 -8.76 -6.22
CA GLN A 88 9.43 -7.69 -6.96
C GLN A 88 7.93 -7.71 -6.68
N ILE A 89 7.35 -6.55 -6.39
CA ILE A 89 5.90 -6.36 -6.30
C ILE A 89 5.45 -5.65 -7.58
N GLU A 90 4.49 -6.24 -8.28
CA GLU A 90 3.81 -5.63 -9.42
C GLU A 90 2.34 -5.40 -9.08
N ASP A 91 1.90 -4.15 -9.18
CA ASP A 91 0.52 -3.77 -9.00
C ASP A 91 -0.21 -3.73 -10.35
N PHE A 92 -1.45 -4.19 -10.37
CA PHE A 92 -2.24 -4.23 -11.59
C PHE A 92 -3.71 -3.87 -11.35
N MET A 93 -4.35 -3.33 -12.38
CA MET A 93 -5.78 -2.99 -12.38
C MET A 93 -6.23 -2.06 -11.23
N LEU A 94 -5.45 -1.01 -10.94
CA LEU A 94 -5.92 0.06 -10.05
C LEU A 94 -7.24 0.64 -10.56
N GLU A 95 -8.24 0.76 -9.70
CA GLU A 95 -9.54 1.34 -10.01
C GLU A 95 -9.45 2.86 -10.19
N LYS A 96 -8.96 3.30 -11.35
CA LYS A 96 -8.75 4.72 -11.66
C LYS A 96 -10.03 5.57 -11.55
N SER A 97 -11.20 4.99 -11.83
CA SER A 97 -12.49 5.68 -11.73
C SER A 97 -12.79 6.18 -10.32
N ARG A 98 -12.21 5.56 -9.29
CA ARG A 98 -12.38 5.97 -7.91
C ARG A 98 -11.83 7.38 -7.64
N VAL A 99 -10.77 7.77 -8.36
CA VAL A 99 -10.23 9.12 -8.24
C VAL A 99 -11.30 10.13 -8.61
N THR A 100 -12.05 9.94 -9.69
CA THR A 100 -12.99 10.95 -10.20
C THR A 100 -14.42 10.80 -9.67
N SER A 101 -14.79 9.64 -9.14
CA SER A 101 -16.17 9.35 -8.72
C SER A 101 -16.20 8.27 -7.65
N VAL A 102 -16.96 8.52 -6.58
CA VAL A 102 -17.14 7.60 -5.46
C VAL A 102 -18.64 7.56 -5.10
N ASP A 103 -19.15 6.39 -4.71
CA ASP A 103 -20.51 6.28 -4.18
C ASP A 103 -20.64 6.97 -2.81
N GLY A 104 -21.80 7.54 -2.49
CA GLY A 104 -21.96 8.44 -1.34
C GLY A 104 -21.62 7.86 0.05
N VAL A 105 -21.58 6.54 0.20
CA VAL A 105 -21.18 5.86 1.46
C VAL A 105 -19.72 5.41 1.48
N GLU A 106 -19.06 5.44 0.32
CA GLU A 106 -17.66 5.06 0.12
C GLU A 106 -16.73 6.26 0.20
N ARG A 107 -15.42 6.02 0.29
CA ARG A 107 -14.38 7.06 0.30
C ARG A 107 -13.48 6.92 -0.93
N ASN A 108 -12.80 8.01 -1.29
CA ASN A 108 -11.67 7.97 -2.21
C ASN A 108 -10.47 7.24 -1.56
N PHE A 109 -9.32 7.19 -2.23
CA PHE A 109 -8.10 6.58 -1.68
C PHE A 109 -7.65 7.26 -0.40
N HIS A 110 -7.12 6.47 0.54
CA HIS A 110 -6.77 6.97 1.88
C HIS A 110 -5.69 8.05 1.84
N ILE A 111 -4.72 7.94 0.92
CA ILE A 111 -3.57 8.85 0.80
C ILE A 111 -3.99 10.33 0.72
N PHE A 112 -5.09 10.66 0.02
CA PHE A 112 -5.55 12.04 -0.10
C PHE A 112 -5.94 12.62 1.26
N PHE A 113 -6.64 11.83 2.08
CA PHE A 113 -7.09 12.29 3.38
C PHE A 113 -5.98 12.27 4.42
N GLN A 114 -5.10 11.27 4.36
CA GLN A 114 -3.89 11.20 5.18
C GLN A 114 -3.00 12.42 4.95
N MET A 115 -2.72 12.77 3.69
CA MET A 115 -1.92 13.96 3.36
C MET A 115 -2.59 15.25 3.81
N ILE A 116 -3.90 15.41 3.58
CA ILE A 116 -4.63 16.61 4.04
C ILE A 116 -4.66 16.69 5.57
N ALA A 117 -4.74 15.57 6.28
CA ALA A 117 -4.76 15.57 7.75
C ALA A 117 -3.38 15.80 8.36
N GLY A 118 -2.32 15.25 7.75
CA GLY A 118 -1.00 15.17 8.38
C GLY A 118 0.11 16.04 7.79
N LEU A 119 -0.11 16.72 6.66
CA LEU A 119 0.82 17.76 6.20
C LEU A 119 0.58 19.07 6.95
N GLU A 120 1.66 19.58 7.57
CA GLU A 120 1.71 20.87 8.27
C GLU A 120 2.37 21.96 7.40
N SER A 121 2.31 23.22 7.84
CA SER A 121 3.07 24.30 7.19
C SER A 121 4.58 24.11 7.45
N PRO A 122 5.46 24.31 6.44
CA PRO A 122 5.20 24.95 5.15
C PRO A 122 4.77 24.01 4.01
N GLU A 123 4.93 22.68 4.14
CA GLU A 123 4.65 21.74 3.04
C GLU A 123 3.19 21.78 2.58
N ARG A 124 2.24 21.92 3.52
CA ARG A 124 0.81 22.05 3.22
C ARG A 124 0.51 23.23 2.31
N GLU A 125 1.14 24.38 2.57
CA GLU A 125 0.98 25.61 1.78
C GLU A 125 1.62 25.46 0.40
N LEU A 126 2.80 24.83 0.33
CA LEU A 126 3.47 24.52 -0.93
C LEU A 126 2.62 23.62 -1.83
N CYS A 127 1.95 22.64 -1.23
CA CYS A 127 1.04 21.71 -1.92
C CYS A 127 -0.37 22.30 -2.14
N GLN A 128 -0.64 23.52 -1.67
CA GLN A 128 -1.94 24.20 -1.77
C GLN A 128 -3.11 23.36 -1.21
N LEU A 129 -2.87 22.61 -0.13
CA LEU A 129 -3.89 21.72 0.44
C LEU A 129 -4.88 22.49 1.33
N SER A 130 -6.16 22.42 0.97
CA SER A 130 -7.31 22.88 1.76
C SER A 130 -8.00 21.70 2.46
N GLU A 131 -9.26 21.87 2.88
CA GLU A 131 -10.01 20.77 3.52
C GLU A 131 -10.53 19.77 2.48
N PRO A 132 -10.76 18.50 2.85
CA PRO A 132 -11.21 17.47 1.89
C PRO A 132 -12.48 17.85 1.12
N GLN A 133 -13.43 18.55 1.76
CA GLN A 133 -14.68 18.98 1.11
C GLN A 133 -14.49 20.00 -0.04
N ASP A 134 -13.36 20.70 -0.07
CA ASP A 134 -13.08 21.71 -1.09
C ASP A 134 -12.63 21.08 -2.42
N PHE A 135 -12.22 19.82 -2.39
CA PHE A 135 -11.82 19.06 -3.58
C PHE A 135 -13.01 18.29 -4.17
N HIS A 136 -13.37 18.61 -5.42
CA HIS A 136 -14.50 17.97 -6.11
C HIS A 136 -14.41 16.44 -6.15
N TYR A 137 -13.21 15.91 -6.26
CA TYR A 137 -12.96 14.48 -6.35
C TYR A 137 -13.01 13.76 -4.99
N LEU A 138 -13.01 14.49 -3.86
CA LEU A 138 -13.14 13.94 -2.51
C LEU A 138 -14.54 14.16 -1.91
N ASN A 139 -15.24 15.22 -2.34
CA ASN A 139 -16.47 15.69 -1.67
C ASN A 139 -17.77 14.96 -2.06
N THR A 140 -17.69 13.91 -2.88
CA THR A 140 -18.86 13.11 -3.31
C THR A 140 -19.09 11.86 -2.44
N GLY A 141 -18.11 11.47 -1.63
CA GLY A 141 -18.18 10.31 -0.73
C GLY A 141 -18.06 10.68 0.75
N SER A 142 -17.89 9.66 1.59
CA SER A 142 -17.57 9.81 3.00
C SER A 142 -16.20 10.44 3.18
N LEU A 143 -16.10 11.48 4.00
CA LEU A 143 -14.83 12.13 4.31
C LEU A 143 -14.06 11.44 5.44
N ASN A 144 -14.78 10.71 6.30
CA ASN A 144 -14.24 10.11 7.52
C ASN A 144 -14.48 8.60 7.56
N ILE A 145 -13.67 7.89 8.34
CA ILE A 145 -13.84 6.48 8.68
C ILE A 145 -13.93 6.39 10.20
N PRO A 146 -14.97 5.75 10.79
CA PRO A 146 -15.07 5.62 12.23
C PRO A 146 -13.83 4.95 12.84
N ASN A 147 -13.29 5.55 13.89
CA ASN A 147 -12.11 5.07 14.63
C ASN A 147 -10.81 5.01 13.82
N VAL A 148 -10.70 5.78 12.75
CA VAL A 148 -9.43 5.99 12.01
C VAL A 148 -9.04 7.45 12.14
N ASP A 149 -7.80 7.70 12.54
CA ASP A 149 -7.18 9.03 12.52
C ASP A 149 -6.25 9.11 11.30
N ASP A 150 -6.66 9.87 10.29
CA ASP A 150 -5.88 10.00 9.06
C ASP A 150 -4.50 10.65 9.27
N ASN A 151 -4.31 11.44 10.34
CA ASN A 151 -2.99 11.98 10.68
C ASN A 151 -2.07 10.89 11.26
N GLU A 152 -2.59 10.01 12.15
CA GLU A 152 -1.81 8.86 12.64
C GLU A 152 -1.47 7.88 11.50
N GLU A 153 -2.41 7.66 10.58
CA GLU A 153 -2.18 6.85 9.38
C GLU A 153 -1.16 7.50 8.44
N TRP A 154 -1.14 8.82 8.32
CA TRP A 154 -0.11 9.54 7.56
C TRP A 154 1.29 9.32 8.14
N LEU A 155 1.44 9.43 9.46
CA LEU A 155 2.71 9.14 10.14
C LEU A 155 3.15 7.69 9.91
N THR A 156 2.21 6.75 9.90
CA THR A 156 2.47 5.34 9.58
C THR A 156 2.94 5.16 8.14
N THR A 157 2.35 5.89 7.18
CA THR A 157 2.79 5.91 5.78
C THR A 157 4.20 6.49 5.64
N LEU A 158 4.54 7.55 6.38
CA LEU A 158 5.89 8.14 6.37
C LEU A 158 6.93 7.18 6.97
N ASP A 159 6.63 6.54 8.10
CA ASP A 159 7.51 5.53 8.71
C ASP A 159 7.71 4.33 7.77
N SER A 160 6.65 3.89 7.11
CA SER A 160 6.68 2.87 6.06
C SER A 160 7.63 3.24 4.91
N ALA A 161 7.55 4.47 4.41
CA ALA A 161 8.44 4.96 3.35
C ALA A 161 9.90 5.06 3.84
N ALA A 162 10.14 5.61 5.02
CA ALA A 162 11.47 5.73 5.60
C ALA A 162 12.13 4.35 5.82
N ASN A 163 11.36 3.36 6.29
CA ASN A 163 11.82 1.98 6.44
C ASN A 163 12.06 1.24 5.11
N LEU A 164 11.69 1.84 3.98
CA LEU A 164 11.99 1.38 2.63
C LEU A 164 13.08 2.21 1.96
N ASP A 165 13.78 3.03 2.73
CA ASP A 165 14.87 3.91 2.31
C ASP A 165 14.43 5.05 1.38
N PHE A 166 13.14 5.43 1.39
CA PHE A 166 12.69 6.62 0.69
C PHE A 166 13.20 7.86 1.42
N ASP A 167 14.00 8.67 0.73
CA ASP A 167 14.47 9.94 1.27
C ASP A 167 13.50 11.10 0.96
N GLU A 168 13.80 12.30 1.47
CA GLU A 168 12.99 13.50 1.21
C GLU A 168 12.93 13.86 -0.29
N VAL A 169 13.98 13.53 -1.05
CA VAL A 169 14.09 13.80 -2.49
C VAL A 169 13.14 12.90 -3.28
N GLU A 170 12.89 11.68 -2.79
CA GLU A 170 11.94 10.72 -3.38
C GLU A 170 10.51 10.95 -2.89
N MET A 171 10.32 11.34 -1.63
CA MET A 171 9.00 11.61 -1.06
C MET A 171 8.36 12.89 -1.58
N GLY A 172 9.14 13.95 -1.80
CA GLY A 172 8.63 15.22 -2.31
C GLY A 172 7.85 15.09 -3.64
N PRO A 173 8.40 14.44 -4.68
CA PRO A 173 7.69 14.17 -5.93
C PRO A 173 6.41 13.35 -5.75
N LEU A 174 6.38 12.37 -4.85
CA LEU A 174 5.18 11.58 -4.56
C LEU A 174 4.08 12.46 -3.96
N ILE A 175 4.43 13.23 -2.94
CA ILE A 175 3.54 14.21 -2.30
C ILE A 175 3.00 15.20 -3.34
N ASN A 176 3.88 15.79 -4.15
CA ASN A 176 3.46 16.72 -5.21
C ASN A 176 2.55 16.07 -6.26
N THR A 177 2.75 14.79 -6.56
CA THR A 177 1.92 14.04 -7.52
C THR A 177 0.51 13.80 -6.98
N PHE A 178 0.36 13.54 -5.68
CA PHE A 178 -0.96 13.37 -5.06
C PHE A 178 -1.65 14.71 -4.76
N ALA A 179 -0.89 15.78 -4.55
CA ALA A 179 -1.44 17.12 -4.30
C ALA A 179 -1.93 17.83 -5.57
N GLY A 180 -1.28 17.57 -6.72
CA GLY A 180 -1.62 18.18 -8.02
C GLY A 180 -2.86 17.59 -8.68
#